data_AF-A0A957TXQ5-F1
#
_entry.id   AF-A0A957TXQ5-F1
#
_cell.length_a   1.000
_cell.length_b   1.000
_cell.length_c   1.000
_cell.angle_alpha   90.00
_cell.angle_beta   90.00
_cell.angle_gamma   90.00
#
_symmetry.space_group_name_H-M   'P 1'
#
loop_
_entity.id
_entity.type
_entity.pdbx_description
1 polymer ?
#
loop_
_entity_poly.entity_id
_entity_poly.type
_entity_poly.pdbx_seq_one_letter_code
_entity_poly.pdbx_strand_id
1 'polypeptide(L)'
;TAGCQPIQAPAASVSAAAAPDNNILLGIINAPTTPGGIVADLPTSINVLMNAPGTDDRYVSDPAAFGHQIPAGGRMEIEFGGSYVRNGVDNDAEFVPVDSNTTLILLDGNPQNAIAASAGSGPQHGNYTVEDDGDKLITVRPNGGSGDKGIEGERAQKVGIKTIHLTPTFGSPVGPPPFQNGPAGSEGTIAVRIYNADGDLLESGLATLEFPTSIGPQISPINIGLVTPMMFSPDVVTDFIEATNFQHVAPGTQLVNMTMGETFSTGQPYALRFLLLDAIENQPDPYSPMIGIPGVGVVVNEDDPATASLVQDANGDGVLDESDTVVGDVTISGPSAESQGRILAMPDWPLTVSGDGVEGPPGSFLNVAIEVGTESGVYATTVSLDGGNSATLYTVVD
;
A
#
# COMPACT_ATOMS: atom_id res chain seq x y z
N THR A 1 -6.14 15.10 -29.90
CA THR A 1 -4.78 14.78 -29.46
C THR A 1 -4.52 15.46 -28.13
N ALA A 2 -5.02 14.85 -27.05
CA ALA A 2 -4.81 15.28 -25.67
C ALA A 2 -3.99 14.18 -25.00
N GLY A 3 -2.86 14.55 -24.39
CA GLY A 3 -1.91 13.62 -23.80
C GLY A 3 -2.40 13.07 -22.47
N CYS A 4 -2.30 11.75 -22.30
CA CYS A 4 -2.38 11.06 -21.02
C CYS A 4 -1.28 11.56 -20.08
N GLN A 5 -1.66 11.92 -18.86
CA GLN A 5 -0.73 12.13 -17.74
C GLN A 5 -0.38 10.76 -17.13
N PRO A 6 0.89 10.46 -16.83
CA PRO A 6 1.27 9.27 -16.08
C PRO A 6 0.95 9.43 -14.58
N ILE A 7 0.81 8.29 -13.90
CA ILE A 7 0.79 8.04 -12.44
C ILE A 7 1.04 9.29 -11.56
N GLN A 8 0.05 9.70 -10.77
CA GLN A 8 0.32 10.44 -9.54
C GLN A 8 0.34 9.45 -8.37
N ALA A 9 1.54 9.19 -7.86
CA ALA A 9 1.73 8.69 -6.50
C ALA A 9 1.15 9.71 -5.50
N PRO A 10 0.71 9.27 -4.30
CA PRO A 10 0.12 10.11 -3.25
C PRO A 10 0.98 11.34 -2.95
N ALA A 11 0.34 12.47 -2.64
CA ALA A 11 0.97 13.78 -2.41
C ALA A 11 1.99 13.81 -1.23
N ALA A 12 3.20 13.35 -1.51
CA ALA A 12 4.38 14.23 -1.55
C ALA A 12 4.77 14.29 -3.04
N SER A 13 5.09 15.46 -3.58
CA SER A 13 5.39 15.61 -5.02
C SER A 13 6.54 14.70 -5.46
N VAL A 14 6.23 13.51 -5.96
CA VAL A 14 7.20 12.65 -6.64
C VAL A 14 7.45 13.30 -8.01
N SER A 15 8.57 14.02 -8.13
CA SER A 15 9.11 14.36 -9.43
C SER A 15 9.53 13.05 -10.10
N ALA A 16 8.64 12.45 -10.88
CA ALA A 16 8.97 11.35 -11.77
C ALA A 16 9.95 11.87 -12.84
N ALA A 17 11.25 11.82 -12.53
CA ALA A 17 12.26 11.82 -13.57
C ALA A 17 11.96 10.62 -14.47
N ALA A 18 11.93 10.84 -15.79
CA ALA A 18 11.68 9.77 -16.76
C ALA A 18 12.57 8.56 -16.42
N ALA A 19 11.93 7.47 -16.01
CA ALA A 19 12.62 6.24 -15.71
C ALA A 19 13.47 5.83 -16.93
N PRO A 20 14.74 5.44 -16.77
CA PRO A 20 15.43 4.72 -17.83
C PRO A 20 14.56 3.51 -18.22
N ASP A 21 14.59 3.10 -19.50
CA ASP A 21 13.72 2.07 -20.11
C ASP A 21 13.66 0.71 -19.36
N ASN A 22 14.44 0.53 -18.28
CA ASN A 22 14.54 -0.67 -17.45
C ASN A 22 14.40 -0.40 -15.92
N ASN A 23 13.84 0.73 -15.47
CA ASN A 23 13.63 0.97 -14.04
C ASN A 23 12.52 0.06 -13.50
N ILE A 24 12.86 -0.84 -12.56
CA ILE A 24 11.86 -1.70 -11.93
C ILE A 24 11.05 -1.01 -10.82
N LEU A 25 11.43 0.20 -10.40
CA LEU A 25 10.77 0.92 -9.31
C LEU A 25 9.79 1.97 -9.84
N LEU A 26 8.59 1.98 -9.27
CA LEU A 26 7.53 2.96 -9.55
C LEU A 26 7.60 4.16 -8.61
N GLY A 27 8.07 3.96 -7.37
CA GLY A 27 8.20 5.04 -6.40
C GLY A 27 8.32 4.55 -4.96
N ILE A 28 8.44 5.53 -4.05
CA ILE A 28 8.45 5.33 -2.60
C ILE A 28 7.21 6.03 -2.05
N ILE A 29 6.41 5.33 -1.25
CA ILE A 29 5.24 5.89 -0.58
C ILE A 29 5.32 5.62 0.93
N ASN A 30 4.60 6.42 1.70
CA ASN A 30 4.41 6.15 3.12
C ASN A 30 3.75 4.78 3.34
N ALA A 31 4.25 4.00 4.28
CA ALA A 31 3.62 2.74 4.64
C ALA A 31 2.32 2.99 5.43
N PRO A 32 1.23 2.24 5.17
CA PRO A 32 -0.05 2.39 5.87
C PRO A 32 -0.02 1.90 7.33
N THR A 33 1.16 1.57 7.85
CA THR A 33 1.40 1.10 9.22
C THR A 33 1.98 2.19 10.12
N THR A 34 2.24 3.37 9.58
CA THR A 34 2.88 4.49 10.28
C THR A 34 2.53 5.81 9.61
N PRO A 35 2.03 6.82 10.34
CA PRO A 35 1.69 8.11 9.75
C PRO A 35 2.96 8.89 9.35
N GLY A 36 4.07 8.81 10.09
CA GLY A 36 5.25 9.65 9.84
C GLY A 36 6.32 9.08 8.92
N GLY A 37 6.07 7.96 8.25
CA GLY A 37 7.12 7.10 7.67
C GLY A 37 7.98 7.71 6.56
N ILE A 38 7.54 8.82 5.94
CA ILE A 38 8.31 9.62 4.96
C ILE A 38 8.67 11.01 5.46
N VAL A 39 8.23 11.42 6.65
CA VAL A 39 8.42 12.78 7.16
C VAL A 39 9.87 12.97 7.59
N ALA A 40 10.41 14.15 7.34
CA ALA A 40 11.77 14.51 7.67
C ALA A 40 12.11 14.36 9.15
N ASP A 41 13.34 13.91 9.42
CA ASP A 41 13.86 13.62 10.76
C ASP A 41 13.02 12.61 11.56
N LEU A 42 11.96 12.08 10.94
CA LEU A 42 11.16 11.02 11.49
C LEU A 42 11.67 9.66 11.01
N PRO A 43 11.39 8.63 11.79
CA PRO A 43 11.68 7.25 11.46
C PRO A 43 11.13 6.78 10.12
N THR A 44 11.95 6.04 9.36
CA THR A 44 11.56 5.55 8.05
C THR A 44 10.58 4.40 8.15
N SER A 45 9.48 4.50 7.42
CA SER A 45 8.51 3.42 7.26
C SER A 45 7.76 3.58 5.93
N ILE A 46 8.10 2.74 4.97
CA ILE A 46 7.81 2.99 3.56
C ILE A 46 7.42 1.72 2.82
N ASN A 47 6.68 1.91 1.75
CA ASN A 47 6.54 0.93 0.68
C ASN A 47 7.32 1.42 -0.53
N VAL A 48 8.25 0.59 -1.01
CA VAL A 48 8.90 0.77 -2.30
C VAL A 48 8.12 -0.05 -3.31
N LEU A 49 7.46 0.64 -4.24
CA LEU A 49 6.61 0.03 -5.25
C LEU A 49 7.46 -0.39 -6.45
N MET A 50 7.28 -1.63 -6.89
CA MET A 50 7.93 -2.20 -8.06
C MET A 50 6.90 -2.39 -9.18
N ASN A 51 7.34 -2.37 -10.43
CA ASN A 51 6.47 -2.63 -11.57
C ASN A 51 6.18 -4.14 -11.73
N ALA A 52 5.43 -4.47 -12.78
CA ALA A 52 5.28 -5.84 -13.24
C ALA A 52 5.77 -5.87 -14.69
N PRO A 53 6.85 -6.60 -15.03
CA PRO A 53 7.44 -6.55 -16.36
C PRO A 53 6.43 -6.80 -17.49
N GLY A 54 6.38 -5.88 -18.46
CA GLY A 54 5.47 -5.95 -19.60
C GLY A 54 4.00 -5.63 -19.30
N THR A 55 3.71 -5.15 -18.09
CA THR A 55 2.36 -4.81 -17.64
C THR A 55 2.23 -3.29 -17.44
N ASP A 56 1.07 -2.73 -17.78
CA ASP A 56 0.74 -1.33 -17.49
C ASP A 56 0.58 -1.15 -15.97
N ASP A 57 1.09 -0.04 -15.43
CA ASP A 57 1.16 0.18 -13.98
C ASP A 57 -0.19 0.10 -13.26
N ARG A 58 -1.31 0.33 -13.97
CA ARG A 58 -2.68 0.18 -13.43
C ARG A 58 -3.04 -1.27 -13.08
N TYR A 59 -2.33 -2.24 -13.65
CA TYR A 59 -2.51 -3.66 -13.43
C TYR A 59 -1.40 -4.27 -12.57
N VAL A 60 -0.48 -3.47 -12.00
CA VAL A 60 0.58 -4.01 -11.14
C VAL A 60 0.01 -4.77 -9.97
N SER A 61 -1.08 -4.32 -9.36
CA SER A 61 -1.75 -5.05 -8.27
C SER A 61 -2.55 -6.29 -8.72
N ASP A 62 -2.68 -6.54 -10.03
CA ASP A 62 -3.34 -7.73 -10.57
C ASP A 62 -2.56 -8.99 -10.20
N PRO A 63 -3.16 -9.99 -9.53
CA PRO A 63 -2.50 -11.27 -9.27
C PRO A 63 -2.01 -11.99 -10.54
N ALA A 64 -2.61 -11.74 -11.70
CA ALA A 64 -2.18 -12.30 -12.98
C ALA A 64 -0.96 -11.57 -13.57
N ALA A 65 -0.71 -10.32 -13.19
CA ALA A 65 0.49 -9.59 -13.54
C ALA A 65 1.64 -10.07 -12.66
N PHE A 66 2.51 -10.93 -13.19
CA PHE A 66 3.65 -11.43 -12.42
C PHE A 66 4.65 -10.29 -12.14
N GLY A 67 4.99 -10.10 -10.87
CA GLY A 67 6.00 -9.15 -10.42
C GLY A 67 7.43 -9.65 -10.65
N HIS A 68 8.32 -9.29 -9.74
CA HIS A 68 9.73 -9.67 -9.81
C HIS A 68 10.00 -10.95 -9.02
N GLN A 69 11.12 -11.59 -9.33
CA GLN A 69 11.57 -12.79 -8.63
C GLN A 69 13.07 -12.77 -8.44
N ILE A 70 13.56 -13.39 -7.37
CA ILE A 70 14.98 -13.61 -7.18
C ILE A 70 15.30 -15.03 -7.68
N PRO A 71 16.21 -15.21 -8.67
CA PRO A 71 16.58 -16.53 -9.15
C PRO A 71 17.20 -17.40 -8.05
N ALA A 72 17.10 -18.72 -8.19
CA ALA A 72 17.71 -19.66 -7.26
C ALA A 72 19.23 -19.46 -7.19
N GLY A 73 19.78 -19.32 -5.97
CA GLY A 73 21.19 -18.96 -5.75
C GLY A 73 21.56 -17.50 -6.03
N GLY A 74 20.61 -16.71 -6.56
CA GLY A 74 20.77 -15.27 -6.78
C GLY A 74 20.56 -14.44 -5.51
N ARG A 75 20.38 -13.12 -5.69
CA ARG A 75 20.07 -12.19 -4.60
C ARG A 75 19.37 -10.93 -5.10
N MET A 76 18.63 -10.27 -4.21
CA MET A 76 18.20 -8.89 -4.38
C MET A 76 18.99 -8.02 -3.40
N GLU A 77 19.52 -6.91 -3.87
CA GLU A 77 20.17 -5.87 -3.09
C GLU A 77 19.24 -4.65 -3.03
N ILE A 78 19.04 -4.12 -1.82
CA ILE A 78 18.24 -2.92 -1.54
C ILE A 78 19.17 -1.94 -0.82
N GLU A 79 19.47 -0.83 -1.48
CA GLU A 79 20.45 0.14 -1.01
C GLU A 79 19.77 1.48 -0.73
N PHE A 80 19.95 1.98 0.50
CA PHE A 80 19.50 3.30 0.93
C PHE A 80 20.59 4.34 0.65
N GLY A 81 20.25 5.43 -0.02
CA GLY A 81 21.16 6.52 -0.34
C GLY A 81 20.56 7.89 -0.06
N GLY A 82 21.23 8.93 -0.55
CA GLY A 82 20.81 10.31 -0.29
C GLY A 82 20.96 10.67 1.19
N SER A 83 19.93 11.26 1.78
CA SER A 83 19.93 11.74 3.16
C SER A 83 19.33 10.77 4.19
N TYR A 84 18.97 9.55 3.81
CA TYR A 84 18.62 8.51 4.80
C TYR A 84 19.74 8.34 5.82
N VAL A 85 19.36 8.26 7.10
CA VAL A 85 20.25 8.09 8.25
C VAL A 85 20.11 6.67 8.76
N ARG A 86 21.22 5.94 8.82
CA ARG A 86 21.27 4.60 9.42
C ARG A 86 21.51 4.70 10.92
N ASN A 87 20.57 4.19 11.73
CA ASN A 87 20.69 4.25 13.17
C ASN A 87 21.87 3.44 13.70
N GLY A 88 22.65 4.02 14.60
CA GLY A 88 23.86 3.43 15.17
C GLY A 88 25.09 3.44 14.25
N VAL A 89 24.96 4.03 13.05
CA VAL A 89 26.06 4.18 12.08
C VAL A 89 26.28 5.65 11.76
N ASP A 90 25.22 6.34 11.35
CA ASP A 90 25.24 7.76 10.98
C ASP A 90 24.91 8.70 12.14
N ASN A 91 24.40 8.16 13.26
CA ASN A 91 23.97 8.92 14.43
C ASN A 91 24.25 8.15 15.74
N ASP A 92 23.98 8.81 16.87
CA ASP A 92 24.18 8.26 18.21
C ASP A 92 23.02 7.35 18.69
N ALA A 93 22.08 6.97 17.81
CA ALA A 93 20.99 6.07 18.16
C ALA A 93 21.48 4.61 18.32
N GLU A 94 20.67 3.76 18.94
CA GLU A 94 20.96 2.33 19.00
C GLU A 94 20.92 1.71 17.60
N PHE A 95 21.89 0.87 17.28
CA PHE A 95 21.88 0.11 16.04
C PHE A 95 20.76 -0.92 16.07
N VAL A 96 19.88 -0.87 15.08
CA VAL A 96 18.78 -1.83 14.91
C VAL A 96 19.01 -2.59 13.62
N PRO A 97 19.20 -3.92 13.66
CA PRO A 97 19.38 -4.72 12.45
C PRO A 97 18.09 -4.77 11.62
N VAL A 98 18.25 -4.94 10.31
CA VAL A 98 17.16 -5.25 9.41
C VAL A 98 16.95 -6.76 9.37
N ASP A 99 15.75 -7.20 9.73
CA ASP A 99 15.37 -8.61 9.85
C ASP A 99 14.10 -8.89 9.04
N SER A 100 14.07 -10.08 8.41
CA SER A 100 12.92 -10.54 7.62
C SER A 100 11.67 -10.70 8.49
N ASN A 101 10.51 -10.25 7.99
CA ASN A 101 9.20 -10.27 8.66
C ASN A 101 9.11 -9.41 9.93
N THR A 102 10.19 -8.72 10.32
CA THR A 102 10.19 -7.80 11.46
C THR A 102 10.32 -6.36 10.99
N THR A 103 11.33 -6.06 10.19
CA THR A 103 11.55 -4.72 9.67
C THR A 103 11.52 -4.67 8.14
N LEU A 104 11.81 -5.78 7.46
CA LEU A 104 11.64 -5.91 6.02
C LEU A 104 10.66 -7.01 5.66
N ILE A 105 9.66 -6.67 4.85
CA ILE A 105 8.63 -7.60 4.37
C ILE A 105 8.53 -7.46 2.85
N LEU A 106 8.55 -8.59 2.14
CA LEU A 106 8.25 -8.63 0.71
C LEU A 106 6.76 -8.87 0.52
N LEU A 107 6.14 -8.14 -0.39
CA LEU A 107 4.69 -8.21 -0.64
C LEU A 107 4.42 -8.40 -2.14
N ASP A 108 3.26 -8.98 -2.43
CA ASP A 108 2.78 -9.32 -3.78
C ASP A 108 2.08 -8.14 -4.52
N GLY A 109 2.18 -6.92 -3.97
CA GLY A 109 1.55 -5.70 -4.48
C GLY A 109 0.49 -5.15 -3.52
N ASN A 110 -0.05 -5.99 -2.64
CA ASN A 110 -0.99 -5.55 -1.62
C ASN A 110 -0.26 -5.30 -0.30
N PRO A 111 -0.39 -4.11 0.32
CA PRO A 111 0.38 -3.72 1.52
C PRO A 111 0.21 -4.63 2.76
N GLN A 112 -0.71 -5.61 2.70
CA GLN A 112 -1.00 -6.56 3.78
C GLN A 112 -0.97 -8.04 3.35
N ASN A 113 -0.45 -8.36 2.16
CA ASN A 113 -0.26 -9.73 1.68
C ASN A 113 1.21 -10.11 1.71
N ALA A 114 1.72 -10.37 2.92
CA ALA A 114 3.11 -10.72 3.11
C ALA A 114 3.48 -12.04 2.42
N ILE A 115 4.67 -12.04 1.82
CA ILE A 115 5.46 -13.24 1.56
C ILE A 115 6.33 -13.42 2.81
N ALA A 116 5.86 -14.17 3.80
CA ALA A 116 6.55 -14.40 5.05
C ALA A 116 7.79 -15.29 4.84
N ALA A 117 8.97 -14.83 5.23
CA ALA A 117 10.26 -15.55 5.09
C ALA A 117 10.37 -16.95 5.74
N SER A 118 9.40 -17.37 6.56
CA SER A 118 9.40 -18.68 7.21
C SER A 118 9.00 -19.78 6.22
N ALA A 119 9.88 -20.73 5.95
CA ALA A 119 9.56 -21.90 5.12
C ALA A 119 8.37 -22.70 5.69
N GLY A 120 7.39 -23.05 4.85
CA GLY A 120 6.25 -23.88 5.23
C GLY A 120 5.28 -24.14 4.07
N SER A 121 4.18 -24.86 4.34
CA SER A 121 3.20 -25.25 3.32
C SER A 121 2.13 -24.18 3.04
N GLY A 122 2.20 -23.02 3.70
CA GLY A 122 1.23 -21.94 3.53
C GLY A 122 1.53 -21.11 2.27
N PRO A 123 0.51 -20.64 1.53
CA PRO A 123 0.71 -19.86 0.31
C PRO A 123 1.43 -18.54 0.57
N GLN A 124 1.24 -17.95 1.75
CA GLN A 124 1.90 -16.72 2.20
C GLN A 124 3.37 -16.89 2.60
N HIS A 125 3.94 -18.11 2.54
CA HIS A 125 5.32 -18.35 2.96
C HIS A 125 6.27 -18.25 1.77
N GLY A 126 7.34 -17.49 1.91
CA GLY A 126 8.53 -17.50 1.09
C GLY A 126 9.68 -18.23 1.78
N ASN A 127 10.66 -18.68 1.01
CA ASN A 127 11.90 -19.25 1.52
C ASN A 127 13.07 -18.25 1.33
N TYR A 128 13.10 -17.14 2.05
CA TYR A 128 14.22 -16.18 1.93
C TYR A 128 14.83 -15.80 3.27
N THR A 129 16.03 -15.23 3.22
CA THR A 129 16.72 -14.59 4.34
C THR A 129 17.04 -13.15 3.99
N VAL A 130 17.22 -12.35 5.03
CA VAL A 130 17.72 -10.98 4.96
C VAL A 130 19.09 -10.95 5.63
N GLU A 131 20.06 -10.39 4.94
CA GLU A 131 21.41 -10.09 5.42
C GLU A 131 21.56 -8.57 5.44
N ASP A 132 21.80 -8.00 6.62
CA ASP A 132 22.11 -6.59 6.81
C ASP A 132 23.63 -6.41 6.86
N ASP A 133 24.19 -5.53 6.02
CA ASP A 133 25.63 -5.27 6.00
C ASP A 133 26.12 -4.41 7.18
N GLY A 134 25.18 -3.90 7.98
CA GLY A 134 25.46 -3.00 9.09
C GLY A 134 25.59 -1.54 8.69
N ASP A 135 25.25 -1.19 7.44
CA ASP A 135 25.20 0.17 6.91
C ASP A 135 23.88 0.37 6.13
N LYS A 136 23.95 0.65 4.83
CA LYS A 136 22.79 1.00 4.00
C LYS A 136 22.45 -0.03 2.92
N LEU A 137 23.12 -1.19 2.91
CA LEU A 137 22.86 -2.25 1.95
C LEU A 137 22.23 -3.48 2.63
N ILE A 138 21.01 -3.79 2.21
CA ILE A 138 20.29 -4.98 2.63
C ILE A 138 20.32 -5.99 1.48
N THR A 139 20.70 -7.23 1.77
CA THR A 139 20.71 -8.32 0.81
C THR A 139 19.65 -9.35 1.15
N VAL A 140 18.73 -9.60 0.22
CA VAL A 140 17.72 -10.64 0.32
C VAL A 140 18.17 -11.85 -0.51
N ARG A 141 18.19 -13.04 0.11
CA ARG A 141 18.60 -14.29 -0.55
C ARG A 141 17.51 -15.35 -0.47
N PRO A 142 17.22 -16.05 -1.57
CA PRO A 142 16.46 -17.28 -1.50
C PRO A 142 17.25 -18.37 -0.76
N ASN A 143 16.56 -19.11 0.10
CA ASN A 143 17.06 -20.26 0.84
C ASN A 143 17.02 -21.57 0.02
N GLY A 144 16.50 -21.52 -1.20
CA GLY A 144 16.27 -22.68 -2.06
C GLY A 144 15.78 -22.29 -3.46
N GLY A 145 14.85 -23.07 -4.00
CA GLY A 145 14.28 -22.86 -5.32
C GLY A 145 15.04 -23.51 -6.47
N SER A 146 14.57 -23.26 -7.69
CA SER A 146 15.22 -23.76 -8.90
C SER A 146 15.04 -22.79 -10.07
N GLY A 147 16.09 -22.67 -10.89
CA GLY A 147 16.11 -21.79 -12.06
C GLY A 147 15.76 -20.34 -11.69
N ASP A 148 14.85 -19.74 -12.45
CA ASP A 148 14.43 -18.35 -12.28
C ASP A 148 13.49 -18.14 -11.07
N LYS A 149 13.15 -19.20 -10.32
CA LYS A 149 12.25 -19.16 -9.16
C LYS A 149 12.99 -19.59 -7.89
N GLY A 150 13.77 -18.67 -7.33
CA GLY A 150 14.46 -18.87 -6.06
C GLY A 150 13.51 -18.79 -4.87
N ILE A 151 12.63 -17.77 -4.82
CA ILE A 151 11.62 -17.69 -3.76
C ILE A 151 10.50 -18.71 -4.05
N GLU A 152 10.53 -19.82 -3.33
CA GLU A 152 9.53 -20.87 -3.23
C GLU A 152 8.33 -20.41 -2.38
N GLY A 153 7.20 -21.09 -2.56
CA GLY A 153 5.92 -20.67 -1.99
C GLY A 153 4.92 -20.36 -3.09
N GLU A 154 3.67 -20.80 -2.92
CA GLU A 154 2.66 -20.70 -3.98
C GLU A 154 2.42 -19.24 -4.41
N ARG A 155 2.37 -18.29 -3.46
CA ARG A 155 2.17 -16.87 -3.75
C ARG A 155 3.35 -16.23 -4.46
N ALA A 156 4.57 -16.45 -3.97
CA ALA A 156 5.78 -15.95 -4.62
C ALA A 156 5.94 -16.50 -6.05
N GLN A 157 5.51 -17.75 -6.30
CA GLN A 157 5.60 -18.38 -7.62
C GLN A 157 4.48 -18.00 -8.59
N LYS A 158 3.31 -17.57 -8.09
CA LYS A 158 2.15 -17.16 -8.88
C LYS A 158 2.11 -15.66 -9.16
N VAL A 159 2.43 -14.82 -8.17
CA VAL A 159 2.23 -13.36 -8.23
C VAL A 159 3.55 -12.59 -8.25
N GLY A 160 4.62 -13.13 -7.65
CA GLY A 160 5.93 -12.47 -7.57
C GLY A 160 5.98 -11.35 -6.52
N ILE A 161 7.13 -10.66 -6.44
CA ILE A 161 7.38 -9.52 -5.54
C ILE A 161 7.00 -8.24 -6.27
N LYS A 162 6.20 -7.38 -5.63
CA LYS A 162 5.82 -6.07 -6.20
C LYS A 162 5.97 -4.90 -5.24
N THR A 163 6.09 -5.18 -3.94
CA THR A 163 6.36 -4.13 -2.95
C THR A 163 7.40 -4.63 -1.95
N ILE A 164 8.35 -3.76 -1.64
CA ILE A 164 9.25 -3.92 -0.50
C ILE A 164 8.73 -3.01 0.60
N HIS A 165 8.32 -3.59 1.71
CA HIS A 165 7.85 -2.86 2.88
C HIS A 165 8.97 -2.81 3.92
N LEU A 166 9.39 -1.59 4.28
CA LEU A 166 10.32 -1.35 5.39
C LEU A 166 9.53 -0.70 6.53
N THR A 167 9.66 -1.26 7.73
CA THR A 167 9.01 -0.78 8.94
C THR A 167 9.97 -0.81 10.14
N PRO A 168 9.83 0.11 11.10
CA PRO A 168 10.63 0.21 12.32
C PRO A 168 10.69 -1.07 13.16
N THR A 169 9.55 -1.67 13.46
CA THR A 169 9.41 -3.01 14.07
C THR A 169 7.95 -3.46 13.97
N PHE A 170 7.68 -4.57 13.28
CA PHE A 170 6.35 -5.16 13.21
C PHE A 170 5.98 -5.83 14.54
N GLY A 171 4.88 -5.41 15.18
CA GLY A 171 4.35 -6.04 16.40
C GLY A 171 4.92 -5.54 17.74
N SER A 172 5.82 -4.56 17.74
CA SER A 172 6.25 -3.86 18.96
C SER A 172 6.29 -2.34 18.71
N PRO A 173 5.37 -1.55 19.29
CA PRO A 173 5.25 -0.11 19.02
C PRO A 173 6.35 0.74 19.67
N VAL A 174 7.43 0.13 20.21
CA VAL A 174 8.39 0.82 21.10
C VAL A 174 9.87 0.57 20.71
N GLY A 175 10.12 -0.02 19.54
CA GLY A 175 11.49 -0.28 19.06
C GLY A 175 12.05 0.90 18.24
N PRO A 176 13.34 1.23 18.37
CA PRO A 176 13.98 2.17 17.45
C PRO A 176 13.92 1.62 16.00
N PRO A 177 13.89 2.49 14.98
CA PRO A 177 13.84 2.07 13.59
C PRO A 177 15.27 1.72 13.10
N PRO A 178 15.44 0.89 12.06
CA PRO A 178 16.75 0.72 11.42
C PRO A 178 17.20 2.01 10.72
N PHE A 179 16.26 2.79 10.16
CA PHE A 179 16.54 4.02 9.43
C PHE A 179 15.70 5.20 9.93
N GLN A 180 16.26 6.40 9.82
CA GLN A 180 15.56 7.66 9.91
C GLN A 180 15.60 8.38 8.56
N ASN A 181 14.53 9.12 8.28
CA ASN A 181 14.48 10.02 7.14
C ASN A 181 15.44 11.20 7.38
N GLY A 182 15.96 11.74 6.29
CA GLY A 182 16.84 12.90 6.33
C GLY A 182 16.11 14.20 6.68
N PRO A 183 16.83 15.34 6.71
CA PRO A 183 16.26 16.64 7.00
C PRO A 183 15.21 17.09 5.98
N ALA A 184 14.34 18.03 6.38
CA ALA A 184 13.29 18.56 5.51
C ALA A 184 13.84 19.14 4.20
N GLY A 185 13.21 18.79 3.09
CA GLY A 185 13.61 19.20 1.74
C GLY A 185 14.85 18.48 1.19
N SER A 186 15.39 17.49 1.91
CA SER A 186 16.45 16.62 1.40
C SER A 186 15.88 15.38 0.72
N GLU A 187 16.67 14.77 -0.15
CA GLU A 187 16.27 13.59 -0.92
C GLU A 187 16.77 12.29 -0.31
N GLY A 188 15.87 11.35 -0.06
CA GLY A 188 16.18 9.94 0.14
C GLY A 188 16.16 9.21 -1.19
N THR A 189 17.09 8.27 -1.39
CA THR A 189 17.10 7.40 -2.58
C THR A 189 17.10 5.94 -2.18
N ILE A 190 16.43 5.09 -2.97
CA ILE A 190 16.47 3.64 -2.81
C ILE A 190 16.77 3.01 -4.15
N ALA A 191 17.87 2.25 -4.20
CA ALA A 191 18.22 1.44 -5.36
C ALA A 191 17.93 -0.04 -5.08
N VAL A 192 17.29 -0.71 -6.04
CA VAL A 192 17.05 -2.16 -5.98
C VAL A 192 17.76 -2.82 -7.14
N ARG A 193 18.46 -3.93 -6.90
CA ARG A 193 19.26 -4.67 -7.89
C ARG A 193 19.06 -6.17 -7.71
N ILE A 194 18.63 -6.88 -8.75
CA ILE A 194 18.42 -8.35 -8.72
C ILE A 194 19.51 -9.03 -9.54
N TYR A 195 20.16 -10.03 -8.96
CA TYR A 195 21.24 -10.79 -9.58
C TYR A 195 20.92 -12.28 -9.66
N ASN A 196 21.47 -12.94 -10.68
CA ASN A 196 21.46 -14.40 -10.79
C ASN A 196 22.53 -15.06 -9.87
N ALA A 197 22.61 -16.39 -9.90
CA ALA A 197 23.57 -17.17 -9.11
C ALA A 197 25.04 -16.96 -9.52
N ASP A 198 25.29 -16.57 -10.77
CA ASP A 198 26.63 -16.27 -11.29
C ASP A 198 27.10 -14.87 -10.90
N GLY A 199 26.20 -14.05 -10.34
CA GLY A 199 26.46 -12.67 -9.93
C GLY A 199 26.19 -11.63 -11.01
N ASP A 200 25.61 -12.01 -12.14
CA ASP A 200 25.19 -11.07 -13.18
C ASP A 200 23.96 -10.30 -12.75
N LEU A 201 23.96 -8.98 -13.00
CA LEU A 201 22.81 -8.11 -12.79
C LEU A 201 21.75 -8.41 -13.84
N LEU A 202 20.54 -8.77 -13.40
CA LEU A 202 19.39 -9.02 -14.27
C LEU A 202 18.50 -7.79 -14.38
N GLU A 203 18.19 -7.18 -13.23
CA GLU A 203 17.20 -6.11 -13.13
C GLU A 203 17.67 -5.07 -12.12
N SER A 204 17.30 -3.80 -12.34
CA SER A 204 17.66 -2.72 -11.43
C SER A 204 16.66 -1.59 -11.47
N GLY A 205 16.55 -0.84 -10.38
CA GLY A 205 15.77 0.37 -10.35
C GLY A 205 16.23 1.33 -9.27
N LEU A 206 15.83 2.59 -9.43
CA LEU A 206 16.13 3.68 -8.51
C LEU A 206 14.86 4.51 -8.32
N ALA A 207 14.53 4.80 -7.07
CA ALA A 207 13.46 5.73 -6.72
C ALA A 207 14.00 6.79 -5.75
N THR A 208 13.44 7.99 -5.87
CA THR A 208 13.80 9.15 -5.05
C THR A 208 12.54 9.74 -4.43
N LEU A 209 12.68 10.24 -3.21
CA LEU A 209 11.64 10.92 -2.43
C LEU A 209 12.28 12.15 -1.77
N GLU A 210 11.61 13.30 -1.84
CA GLU A 210 11.94 14.45 -0.99
C GLU A 210 11.21 14.31 0.34
N PHE A 211 11.93 14.45 1.47
CA PHE A 211 11.33 14.34 2.79
C PHE A 211 10.58 15.64 3.17
N PRO A 212 9.25 15.61 3.32
CA PRO A 212 8.49 16.78 3.74
C PRO A 212 8.65 17.06 5.24
N THR A 213 8.50 18.33 5.63
CA THR A 213 8.50 18.75 7.05
C THR A 213 7.31 18.18 7.82
N SER A 214 6.18 18.02 7.16
CA SER A 214 4.96 17.44 7.71
C SER A 214 4.14 16.82 6.59
N ILE A 215 3.18 15.98 6.95
CA ILE A 215 2.16 15.48 6.03
C ILE A 215 0.79 15.67 6.65
N GLY A 216 -0.17 16.09 5.85
CA GLY A 216 -1.56 16.18 6.27
C GLY A 216 -2.21 14.79 6.38
N PRO A 217 -3.55 14.74 6.46
CA PRO A 217 -4.29 13.49 6.55
C PRO A 217 -3.90 12.49 5.46
N GLN A 218 -3.81 11.22 5.81
CA GLN A 218 -3.39 10.17 4.88
C GLN A 218 -4.52 9.20 4.61
N ILE A 219 -4.62 8.78 3.36
CA ILE A 219 -5.45 7.68 2.90
C ILE A 219 -4.59 6.63 2.21
N SER A 220 -4.89 5.36 2.46
CA SER A 220 -4.17 4.23 1.86
C SER A 220 -5.10 3.06 1.55
N PRO A 221 -4.86 2.33 0.44
CA PRO A 221 -5.49 1.03 0.20
C PRO A 221 -5.29 0.06 1.36
N ILE A 222 -6.32 -0.70 1.72
CA ILE A 222 -6.19 -1.68 2.80
C ILE A 222 -7.03 -2.94 2.64
N ASN A 223 -6.41 -4.07 2.97
CA ASN A 223 -7.04 -5.40 3.00
C ASN A 223 -7.20 -5.97 4.42
N ILE A 224 -6.97 -5.16 5.46
CA ILE A 224 -7.17 -5.59 6.86
C ILE A 224 -8.61 -6.07 7.06
N GLY A 225 -8.76 -7.20 7.76
CA GLY A 225 -10.04 -7.82 8.05
C GLY A 225 -10.56 -8.79 6.98
N LEU A 226 -9.88 -8.90 5.83
CA LEU A 226 -10.17 -9.92 4.82
C LEU A 226 -9.14 -11.02 4.88
N VAL A 227 -7.85 -10.69 4.72
CA VAL A 227 -6.77 -11.69 4.59
C VAL A 227 -6.22 -12.15 5.95
N THR A 228 -6.44 -11.36 7.00
CA THR A 228 -6.06 -11.68 8.38
C THR A 228 -7.23 -11.33 9.30
N PRO A 229 -7.89 -12.31 9.95
CA PRO A 229 -8.97 -12.04 10.90
C PRO A 229 -8.40 -11.54 12.25
N MET A 230 -7.51 -10.55 12.21
CA MET A 230 -6.52 -10.12 13.22
C MET A 230 -5.14 -10.74 12.97
N MET A 231 -4.12 -9.89 12.84
CA MET A 231 -2.69 -10.22 12.67
C MET A 231 -2.07 -11.12 13.77
N PHE A 232 -2.89 -11.67 14.68
CA PHE A 232 -2.46 -12.38 15.88
C PHE A 232 -3.07 -13.78 16.04
N SER A 233 -3.86 -14.28 15.08
CA SER A 233 -4.41 -15.64 15.12
C SER A 233 -3.93 -16.47 13.92
N PRO A 234 -3.04 -17.45 14.13
CA PRO A 234 -2.51 -18.30 13.06
C PRO A 234 -3.52 -19.33 12.51
N ASP A 235 -4.73 -19.41 13.07
CA ASP A 235 -5.61 -20.57 12.86
C ASP A 235 -6.61 -20.44 11.72
N VAL A 236 -6.79 -19.25 11.13
CA VAL A 236 -7.65 -19.05 9.95
C VAL A 236 -7.04 -18.04 9.01
N VAL A 237 -6.15 -18.49 8.13
CA VAL A 237 -5.80 -17.74 6.92
C VAL A 237 -6.59 -18.36 5.78
N THR A 238 -7.70 -17.71 5.42
CA THR A 238 -8.33 -17.95 4.13
C THR A 238 -7.43 -17.35 3.05
N ASP A 239 -7.06 -18.14 2.05
CA ASP A 239 -6.23 -17.67 0.94
C ASP A 239 -7.04 -16.68 0.08
N PHE A 240 -6.68 -15.41 0.17
CA PHE A 240 -7.20 -14.38 -0.73
C PHE A 240 -6.12 -14.07 -1.75
N ILE A 241 -6.33 -14.58 -2.97
CA ILE A 241 -5.61 -14.11 -4.15
C ILE A 241 -6.19 -12.75 -4.59
N GLU A 242 -7.48 -12.52 -4.36
CA GLU A 242 -8.20 -11.28 -4.71
C GLU A 242 -8.23 -10.30 -3.52
N ALA A 243 -8.16 -9.00 -3.83
CA ALA A 243 -7.96 -7.96 -2.82
C ALA A 243 -8.92 -6.77 -3.08
N THR A 244 -9.28 -5.99 -2.06
CA THR A 244 -10.16 -4.82 -2.21
C THR A 244 -9.57 -3.75 -3.11
N ASN A 245 -8.25 -3.74 -3.24
CA ASN A 245 -7.50 -2.79 -4.05
C ASN A 245 -7.34 -3.21 -5.52
N PHE A 246 -7.71 -4.45 -5.87
CA PHE A 246 -7.78 -4.92 -7.25
C PHE A 246 -8.74 -6.11 -7.41
N GLN A 247 -9.82 -5.93 -8.19
CA GLN A 247 -10.88 -6.93 -8.38
C GLN A 247 -11.23 -7.11 -9.85
N HIS A 248 -11.41 -8.37 -10.29
CA HIS A 248 -12.03 -8.71 -11.56
C HIS A 248 -13.52 -8.97 -11.36
N VAL A 249 -14.38 -8.32 -12.15
CA VAL A 249 -15.83 -8.39 -12.02
C VAL A 249 -16.53 -8.41 -13.37
N ALA A 250 -17.79 -8.85 -13.38
CA ALA A 250 -18.62 -8.77 -14.58
C ALA A 250 -19.10 -7.32 -14.85
N PRO A 251 -19.51 -7.00 -16.09
CA PRO A 251 -20.16 -5.73 -16.41
C PRO A 251 -21.35 -5.39 -15.50
N GLY A 252 -21.45 -4.14 -15.04
CA GLY A 252 -22.56 -3.67 -14.19
C GLY A 252 -22.54 -4.17 -12.74
N THR A 253 -21.43 -4.76 -12.29
CA THR A 253 -21.34 -5.35 -10.96
C THR A 253 -21.28 -4.29 -9.87
N GLN A 254 -22.02 -4.52 -8.78
CA GLN A 254 -21.97 -3.71 -7.57
C GLN A 254 -20.96 -4.29 -6.57
N LEU A 255 -20.04 -3.44 -6.12
CA LEU A 255 -19.03 -3.71 -5.11
C LEU A 255 -19.53 -3.13 -3.80
N VAL A 256 -20.34 -3.90 -3.06
CA VAL A 256 -21.07 -3.44 -1.86
C VAL A 256 -20.76 -4.26 -0.61
N ASN A 257 -20.07 -5.40 -0.75
CA ASN A 257 -19.79 -6.26 0.39
C ASN A 257 -18.79 -5.56 1.33
N MET A 258 -19.17 -5.42 2.61
CA MET A 258 -18.32 -4.85 3.65
C MET A 258 -17.90 -5.89 4.71
N THR A 259 -18.38 -7.15 4.59
CA THR A 259 -18.21 -8.20 5.59
C THR A 259 -16.76 -8.63 5.73
N MET A 260 -16.26 -8.73 6.97
CA MET A 260 -14.91 -9.25 7.25
C MET A 260 -14.86 -10.78 7.19
N GLY A 261 -13.76 -11.34 6.66
CA GLY A 261 -13.43 -12.78 6.76
C GLY A 261 -14.13 -13.77 5.80
N GLU A 262 -15.00 -13.33 4.89
CA GLU A 262 -15.57 -14.20 3.84
C GLU A 262 -14.76 -14.10 2.54
N THR A 263 -14.68 -15.15 1.72
CA THR A 263 -13.96 -15.08 0.43
C THR A 263 -14.83 -14.50 -0.67
N PHE A 264 -14.27 -13.68 -1.57
CA PHE A 264 -14.97 -13.13 -2.76
C PHE A 264 -15.70 -14.20 -3.58
N SER A 265 -15.14 -15.42 -3.60
CA SER A 265 -15.73 -16.60 -4.23
C SER A 265 -17.11 -17.03 -3.68
N THR A 266 -17.62 -16.39 -2.61
CA THR A 266 -19.01 -16.55 -2.15
C THR A 266 -20.03 -15.68 -2.90
N GLY A 267 -19.61 -14.86 -3.86
CA GLY A 267 -20.46 -14.25 -4.89
C GLY A 267 -20.89 -12.79 -4.67
N GLN A 268 -20.18 -12.03 -3.82
CA GLN A 268 -20.44 -10.60 -3.61
C GLN A 268 -19.10 -9.83 -3.56
N PRO A 269 -18.76 -9.06 -4.61
CA PRO A 269 -17.57 -8.22 -4.65
C PRO A 269 -17.48 -7.20 -3.53
N TYR A 270 -16.26 -6.96 -3.06
CA TYR A 270 -15.99 -6.07 -1.93
C TYR A 270 -16.13 -4.62 -2.33
N ALA A 271 -16.81 -3.84 -1.49
CA ALA A 271 -16.62 -2.41 -1.50
C ALA A 271 -15.13 -2.09 -1.36
N LEU A 272 -14.69 -1.07 -2.08
CA LEU A 272 -13.30 -0.63 -2.05
C LEU A 272 -12.97 -0.15 -0.64
N ARG A 273 -11.79 -0.48 -0.11
CA ARG A 273 -11.47 -0.21 1.30
C ARG A 273 -10.19 0.61 1.45
N PHE A 274 -10.28 1.61 2.30
CA PHE A 274 -9.23 2.55 2.60
C PHE A 274 -9.02 2.68 4.11
N LEU A 275 -7.77 2.88 4.50
CA LEU A 275 -7.38 3.31 5.83
C LEU A 275 -7.17 4.82 5.82
N LEU A 276 -7.86 5.52 6.71
CA LEU A 276 -7.71 6.95 6.94
C LEU A 276 -6.88 7.14 8.21
N LEU A 277 -5.84 7.94 8.12
CA LEU A 277 -5.01 8.40 9.22
C LEU A 277 -5.11 9.92 9.30
N ASP A 278 -5.20 10.43 10.52
CA ASP A 278 -5.14 11.88 10.76
C ASP A 278 -3.75 12.42 10.42
N ALA A 279 -3.64 13.74 10.26
CA ALA A 279 -2.40 14.45 9.98
C ALA A 279 -1.34 14.16 11.06
N ILE A 280 -0.06 14.21 10.68
CA ILE A 280 1.03 13.81 11.59
C ILE A 280 1.07 14.64 12.87
N GLU A 281 0.69 15.92 12.81
CA GLU A 281 0.59 16.81 13.97
C GLU A 281 -0.47 16.39 15.01
N ASN A 282 -1.46 15.60 14.58
CA ASN A 282 -2.54 15.11 15.44
C ASN A 282 -2.23 13.71 16.00
N GLN A 283 -1.14 13.09 15.55
CA GLN A 283 -0.71 11.78 16.02
C GLN A 283 -0.02 11.92 17.38
N PRO A 284 -0.29 11.02 18.34
CA PRO A 284 0.34 11.05 19.66
C PRO A 284 1.81 10.63 19.59
N ASP A 285 2.16 9.86 18.57
CA ASP A 285 3.48 9.36 18.26
C ASP A 285 3.60 9.17 16.73
N PRO A 286 4.78 9.44 16.11
CA PRO A 286 4.94 9.34 14.66
C PRO A 286 4.84 7.91 14.10
N TYR A 287 4.81 6.89 14.95
CA TYR A 287 4.70 5.48 14.60
C TYR A 287 3.36 4.88 14.97
N SER A 288 3.09 4.86 16.27
CA SER A 288 2.00 4.11 16.88
C SER A 288 1.77 4.62 18.29
N PRO A 289 0.52 4.77 18.71
CA PRO A 289 -0.68 4.41 17.95
C PRO A 289 -1.02 5.35 16.80
N MET A 290 -1.74 4.78 15.82
CA MET A 290 -2.21 5.49 14.63
C MET A 290 -3.66 5.94 14.84
N ILE A 291 -3.87 7.25 14.99
CA ILE A 291 -5.21 7.85 15.07
C ILE A 291 -5.77 7.99 13.66
N GLY A 292 -6.98 7.47 13.45
CA GLY A 292 -7.76 7.69 12.23
C GLY A 292 -8.68 8.89 12.32
N ILE A 293 -9.32 9.21 11.20
CA ILE A 293 -10.32 10.29 11.11
C ILE A 293 -11.71 9.69 11.37
N PRO A 294 -12.34 9.91 12.55
CA PRO A 294 -13.66 9.38 12.85
C PRO A 294 -14.77 10.18 12.17
N GLY A 295 -15.97 9.61 12.09
CA GLY A 295 -17.17 10.31 11.67
C GLY A 295 -17.25 10.56 10.17
N VAL A 296 -16.36 9.97 9.36
CA VAL A 296 -16.31 10.22 7.91
C VAL A 296 -17.25 9.27 7.18
N GLY A 297 -18.05 9.80 6.25
CA GLY A 297 -18.80 9.00 5.28
C GLY A 297 -18.81 9.63 3.89
N VAL A 298 -19.55 9.01 2.98
CA VAL A 298 -19.60 9.37 1.56
C VAL A 298 -20.96 9.97 1.21
N VAL A 299 -20.97 11.21 0.72
CA VAL A 299 -22.17 11.89 0.22
C VAL A 299 -22.10 11.99 -1.29
N VAL A 300 -22.91 11.16 -1.98
CA VAL A 300 -22.92 11.06 -3.44
C VAL A 300 -23.57 12.28 -4.08
N ASN A 301 -22.97 12.80 -5.14
CA ASN A 301 -23.57 13.85 -5.94
C ASN A 301 -24.71 13.27 -6.80
N GLU A 302 -25.95 13.69 -6.56
CA GLU A 302 -27.13 13.19 -7.27
C GLU A 302 -27.13 13.54 -8.77
N ASP A 303 -26.51 14.66 -9.15
CA ASP A 303 -26.43 15.12 -10.54
C ASP A 303 -25.29 14.44 -11.32
N ASP A 304 -24.24 14.00 -10.61
CA ASP A 304 -23.11 13.27 -11.18
C ASP A 304 -22.65 12.16 -10.23
N PRO A 305 -23.25 10.95 -10.34
CA PRO A 305 -22.95 9.86 -9.42
C PRO A 305 -21.56 9.26 -9.63
N ALA A 306 -20.77 9.74 -10.59
CA ALA A 306 -19.34 9.41 -10.68
C ALA A 306 -18.51 10.19 -9.64
N THR A 307 -19.12 11.11 -8.90
CA THR A 307 -18.49 11.97 -7.90
C THR A 307 -19.21 11.91 -6.55
N ALA A 308 -18.47 12.03 -5.47
CA ALA A 308 -19.00 12.16 -4.12
C ALA A 308 -18.04 12.97 -3.24
N SER A 309 -18.56 13.58 -2.19
CA SER A 309 -17.75 14.23 -1.16
C SER A 309 -17.54 13.30 0.03
N LEU A 310 -16.36 13.37 0.63
CA LEU A 310 -16.13 12.83 1.96
C LEU A 310 -16.54 13.88 2.98
N VAL A 311 -17.47 13.53 3.86
CA VAL A 311 -18.01 14.44 4.86
C VAL A 311 -17.78 13.85 6.24
N GLN A 312 -17.23 14.64 7.14
CA GLN A 312 -17.01 14.31 8.54
C GLN A 312 -18.12 14.90 9.40
N ASP A 313 -18.82 14.03 10.14
CA ASP A 313 -19.79 14.37 11.18
C ASP A 313 -19.12 15.23 12.26
N ALA A 314 -19.20 16.55 12.08
CA ALA A 314 -18.50 17.53 12.90
C ALA A 314 -19.31 17.90 14.14
N ASN A 315 -20.63 17.67 14.10
CA ASN A 315 -21.55 17.99 15.18
C ASN A 315 -21.76 16.79 16.15
N GLY A 316 -21.40 15.57 15.73
CA GLY A 316 -21.44 14.34 16.50
C GLY A 316 -22.84 13.74 16.68
N ASP A 317 -23.79 14.04 15.79
CA ASP A 317 -25.16 13.53 15.86
C ASP A 317 -25.38 12.22 15.08
N GLY A 318 -24.35 11.78 14.34
CA GLY A 318 -24.34 10.55 13.56
C GLY A 318 -24.99 10.65 12.19
N VAL A 319 -25.32 11.85 11.71
CA VAL A 319 -26.00 12.09 10.43
C VAL A 319 -25.18 13.09 9.60
N LEU A 320 -24.85 12.73 8.36
CA LEU A 320 -24.16 13.64 7.45
C LEU A 320 -25.14 14.71 6.91
N ASP A 321 -24.94 15.97 7.28
CA ASP A 321 -25.77 17.10 6.87
C ASP A 321 -24.99 18.41 6.58
N GLU A 322 -25.71 19.51 6.35
CA GLU A 322 -25.11 20.81 5.98
C GLU A 322 -24.26 21.45 7.08
N SER A 323 -24.37 20.97 8.32
CA SER A 323 -23.57 21.45 9.46
C SER A 323 -22.22 20.74 9.59
N ASP A 324 -21.99 19.71 8.77
CA ASP A 324 -20.77 18.93 8.73
C ASP A 324 -19.70 19.50 7.81
N THR A 325 -18.50 18.92 7.91
CA THR A 325 -17.32 19.41 7.20
C THR A 325 -16.94 18.47 6.07
N VAL A 326 -16.82 19.01 4.85
CA VAL A 326 -16.19 18.28 3.74
C VAL A 326 -14.70 18.15 4.03
N VAL A 327 -14.19 16.93 3.95
CA VAL A 327 -12.78 16.58 4.24
C VAL A 327 -12.08 15.95 3.04
N GLY A 328 -12.74 15.89 1.89
CA GLY A 328 -12.18 15.32 0.67
C GLY A 328 -13.23 14.91 -0.35
N ASP A 329 -12.80 14.13 -1.34
CA ASP A 329 -13.60 13.75 -2.51
C ASP A 329 -13.38 12.28 -2.90
N VAL A 330 -14.37 11.72 -3.59
CA VAL A 330 -14.32 10.42 -4.24
C VAL A 330 -14.74 10.59 -5.70
N THR A 331 -13.96 10.00 -6.60
CA THR A 331 -14.30 9.95 -8.03
C THR A 331 -14.17 8.54 -8.55
N ILE A 332 -14.99 8.17 -9.53
CA ILE A 332 -14.84 6.95 -10.31
C ILE A 332 -14.80 7.28 -11.81
N SER A 333 -13.84 6.68 -12.50
CA SER A 333 -13.72 6.77 -13.96
C SER A 333 -13.77 5.38 -14.57
N GLY A 334 -14.28 5.29 -15.80
CA GLY A 334 -14.30 4.05 -16.59
C GLY A 334 -13.43 4.18 -17.86
N PRO A 335 -13.42 3.13 -18.71
CA PRO A 335 -12.63 3.11 -19.94
C PRO A 335 -13.07 4.16 -20.97
N SER A 336 -14.32 4.64 -20.88
CA SER A 336 -14.90 5.65 -21.73
C SER A 336 -15.81 6.59 -20.92
N ALA A 337 -16.21 7.71 -21.53
CA ALA A 337 -17.17 8.64 -20.92
C ALA A 337 -18.59 8.04 -20.89
N GLU A 338 -18.89 7.13 -21.83
CA GLU A 338 -20.17 6.47 -21.98
C GLU A 338 -20.36 5.29 -21.03
N SER A 339 -19.27 4.76 -20.49
CA SER A 339 -19.27 3.67 -19.51
C SER A 339 -18.50 4.07 -18.25
N GLN A 340 -18.89 5.19 -17.65
CA GLN A 340 -18.46 5.53 -16.31
C GLN A 340 -19.08 4.58 -15.29
N GLY A 341 -18.33 4.25 -14.25
CA GLY A 341 -18.90 3.66 -13.05
C GLY A 341 -19.68 4.72 -12.25
N ARG A 342 -20.35 4.29 -11.18
CA ARG A 342 -21.01 5.18 -10.23
C ARG A 342 -20.66 4.81 -8.80
N ILE A 343 -20.61 5.81 -7.94
CA ILE A 343 -20.56 5.66 -6.49
C ILE A 343 -21.99 5.43 -6.02
N LEU A 344 -22.18 4.43 -5.17
CA LEU A 344 -23.51 4.08 -4.68
C LEU A 344 -23.78 4.89 -3.41
N ALA A 345 -24.98 5.44 -3.25
CA ALA A 345 -25.45 5.92 -1.96
C ALA A 345 -26.00 4.72 -1.18
N MET A 346 -25.55 4.50 0.06
CA MET A 346 -26.15 3.49 0.94
C MET A 346 -26.90 4.19 2.09
N PRO A 347 -28.18 3.85 2.34
CA PRO A 347 -29.02 4.49 3.36
C PRO A 347 -28.45 4.45 4.79
N ASP A 348 -27.67 3.40 5.10
CA ASP A 348 -27.07 3.17 6.41
C ASP A 348 -25.54 3.07 6.28
N TRP A 349 -24.92 3.98 5.52
CA TRP A 349 -23.47 3.96 5.36
C TRP A 349 -22.80 4.17 6.73
N PRO A 350 -22.01 3.22 7.23
CA PRO A 350 -21.39 3.38 8.53
C PRO A 350 -20.35 4.49 8.44
N LEU A 351 -20.47 5.49 9.31
CA LEU A 351 -19.42 6.47 9.53
C LEU A 351 -18.16 5.75 10.01
N THR A 352 -16.99 6.27 9.61
CA THR A 352 -15.73 5.73 10.12
C THR A 352 -15.70 5.81 11.64
N VAL A 353 -15.23 4.74 12.27
CA VAL A 353 -14.87 4.76 13.68
C VAL A 353 -13.36 4.85 13.74
N SER A 354 -12.84 5.88 14.39
CA SER A 354 -11.42 5.96 14.67
C SER A 354 -11.11 5.00 15.80
N GLY A 355 -10.22 4.06 15.52
CA GLY A 355 -9.47 3.45 16.60
C GLY A 355 -8.21 4.24 16.86
N ASP A 356 -7.79 4.19 18.11
CA ASP A 356 -6.66 4.93 18.64
C ASP A 356 -5.40 4.09 18.66
N GLY A 357 -5.35 2.96 17.94
CA GLY A 357 -4.24 2.00 17.93
C GLY A 357 -3.81 1.41 19.29
N VAL A 358 -4.49 1.74 20.39
CA VAL A 358 -4.17 1.31 21.77
C VAL A 358 -5.31 0.48 22.34
N GLU A 359 -6.52 1.03 22.36
CA GLU A 359 -7.75 0.39 22.82
C GLU A 359 -8.60 -0.13 21.63
N GLY A 360 -8.33 0.34 20.41
CA GLY A 360 -8.99 -0.06 19.16
C GLY A 360 -8.03 -0.37 17.99
N PRO A 361 -8.58 -0.78 16.83
CA PRO A 361 -7.78 -1.01 15.62
C PRO A 361 -7.08 0.29 15.18
N PRO A 362 -5.90 0.25 14.55
CA PRO A 362 -5.25 1.46 14.08
C PRO A 362 -6.04 2.12 12.94
N GLY A 363 -6.14 3.45 12.98
CA GLY A 363 -6.76 4.26 11.94
C GLY A 363 -8.28 4.16 11.86
N SER A 364 -8.82 4.59 10.72
CA SER A 364 -10.26 4.59 10.40
C SER A 364 -10.52 3.88 9.08
N PHE A 365 -11.43 2.91 9.06
CA PHE A 365 -11.77 2.17 7.84
C PHE A 365 -12.90 2.84 7.08
N LEU A 366 -12.60 3.36 5.89
CA LEU A 366 -13.59 3.81 4.93
C LEU A 366 -13.83 2.71 3.90
N ASN A 367 -15.08 2.31 3.72
CA ASN A 367 -15.48 1.52 2.57
C ASN A 367 -16.13 2.46 1.56
N VAL A 368 -15.92 2.22 0.26
CA VAL A 368 -16.51 2.94 -0.88
C VAL A 368 -17.20 1.92 -1.77
N ALA A 369 -18.53 1.90 -1.71
CA ALA A 369 -19.36 1.09 -2.59
C ALA A 369 -19.51 1.73 -3.97
N ILE A 370 -19.30 0.94 -5.00
CA ILE A 370 -19.38 1.38 -6.40
C ILE A 370 -20.17 0.39 -7.25
N GLU A 371 -20.62 0.84 -8.40
CA GLU A 371 -21.05 -0.02 -9.50
C GLU A 371 -20.21 0.32 -10.72
N VAL A 372 -19.56 -0.69 -11.30
CA VAL A 372 -18.80 -0.51 -12.53
C VAL A 372 -19.75 -0.42 -13.72
N GLY A 373 -19.30 0.24 -14.79
CA GLY A 373 -20.04 0.34 -16.04
C GLY A 373 -20.14 -1.01 -16.77
N THR A 374 -20.65 -0.96 -18.02
CA THR A 374 -20.90 -2.18 -18.81
C THR A 374 -19.83 -2.49 -19.84
N GLU A 375 -18.93 -1.54 -20.11
CA GLU A 375 -17.80 -1.73 -21.00
C GLU A 375 -16.64 -2.42 -20.28
N SER A 376 -16.06 -3.43 -20.92
CA SER A 376 -14.85 -4.10 -20.44
C SER A 376 -13.68 -3.11 -20.39
N GLY A 377 -12.86 -3.22 -19.36
CA GLY A 377 -11.72 -2.33 -19.15
C GLY A 377 -11.49 -1.97 -17.68
N VAL A 378 -10.65 -0.98 -17.45
CA VAL A 378 -10.25 -0.56 -16.11
C VAL A 378 -11.13 0.58 -15.63
N TYR A 379 -11.70 0.39 -14.45
CA TYR A 379 -12.37 1.42 -13.68
C TYR A 379 -11.43 1.84 -12.55
N ALA A 380 -11.22 3.15 -12.41
CA ALA A 380 -10.35 3.71 -11.40
C ALA A 380 -11.19 4.54 -10.42
N THR A 381 -11.16 4.16 -9.14
CA THR A 381 -11.79 4.92 -8.07
C THR A 381 -10.71 5.59 -7.24
N THR A 382 -10.73 6.91 -7.24
CA THR A 382 -9.78 7.75 -6.51
C THR A 382 -10.49 8.40 -5.34
N VAL A 383 -9.88 8.29 -4.16
CA VAL A 383 -10.29 9.00 -2.96
C VAL A 383 -9.18 9.97 -2.57
N SER A 384 -9.51 11.23 -2.32
CA SER A 384 -8.58 12.28 -1.89
C SER A 384 -9.03 12.93 -0.59
N LEU A 385 -8.07 13.29 0.27
CA LEU A 385 -8.31 14.05 1.50
C LEU A 385 -7.83 15.50 1.33
N ASP A 386 -8.59 16.45 1.86
CA ASP A 386 -8.22 17.86 1.86
C ASP A 386 -6.97 18.10 2.70
N GLY A 387 -5.99 18.79 2.10
CA GLY A 387 -4.66 18.98 2.71
C GLY A 387 -3.85 17.70 2.89
N GLY A 388 -4.35 16.57 2.38
CA GLY A 388 -3.77 15.25 2.49
C GLY A 388 -3.30 14.67 1.16
N ASN A 389 -3.23 13.34 1.10
CA ASN A 389 -2.93 12.60 -0.12
C ASN A 389 -4.19 12.01 -0.78
N SER A 390 -3.98 11.23 -1.84
CA SER A 390 -5.03 10.47 -2.51
C SER A 390 -4.60 9.02 -2.74
N ALA A 391 -5.57 8.12 -2.85
CA ALA A 391 -5.38 6.72 -3.16
C ALA A 391 -6.32 6.31 -4.30
N THR A 392 -5.80 5.57 -5.28
CA THR A 392 -6.58 5.06 -6.42
C THR A 392 -6.58 3.55 -6.40
N LEU A 393 -7.78 2.97 -6.49
CA LEU A 393 -8.01 1.53 -6.61
C LEU A 393 -8.59 1.20 -7.97
N TYR A 394 -8.24 0.03 -8.50
CA TYR A 394 -8.64 -0.39 -9.83
C TYR A 394 -9.58 -1.59 -9.75
N THR A 395 -10.61 -1.57 -10.60
CA THR A 395 -11.51 -2.71 -10.82
C THR A 395 -11.51 -3.02 -12.32
N VAL A 396 -11.26 -4.27 -12.67
CA VAL A 396 -11.26 -4.75 -14.06
C VAL A 396 -12.60 -5.36 -14.37
N VAL A 397 -13.23 -4.88 -15.44
CA VAL A 397 -14.41 -5.50 -16.02
C VAL A 397 -13.99 -6.37 -17.20
N ASP A 398 -14.26 -7.67 -17.10
CA ASP A 398 -13.97 -8.66 -18.14
C ASP A 398 -15.12 -8.82 -19.15
#